data_AF-A0A948Q9M7-F1
#
_entry.id   AF-A0A948Q9M7-F1
#
_cell.length_a   1.000
_cell.length_b   1.000
_cell.length_c   1.000
_cell.angle_alpha   90.00
_cell.angle_beta   90.00
_cell.angle_gamma   90.00
#
_symmetry.space_group_name_H-M   'P 1'
#
loop_
_entity.id
_entity.type
_entity.pdbx_description
1 polymer ?
#
loop_
_entity_poly.entity_id
_entity_poly.type
_entity_poly.pdbx_seq_one_letter_code
_entity_poly.pdbx_strand_id
1 'polypeptide(L)'
;MSAPPALQVTVSDPFAPGREPFEDLLAHLGSETAQGMSHSDMERDLGQRGQELLRQLYQGWLDQQAESETDTEVVDAEGTERPRKREHDRALQTVFGTVRVKRTGYGAEGKASLHPLDGQLNLPDEVYSHQLRRRVAEEASKSSFDEAVETIKQYTGAAIPKRQVEELVQRAAQDFDAFYQTRRREAAGVRQGRGSLLVVTVDAKGVVVLQQDLRPATRQKAQQQRPKLTTRLTKGEKPNRKRMATITAVYTVAPHVRTPEQVFGDLARQPICDQRLPRPRPEAKRVAASLVQTPEEMLEEAFQEGMDRDPQRQKTWAAVVDGNDTQLRLLKKLAKKHQIELTIVLDVIHVLDYVWKAGHAFHADASQELEHWVL
;
A
#
# COMPACT_ATOMS: atom_id res chain seq x y z
N MET A 1 71.63 18.11 2.90
CA MET A 1 70.49 17.27 3.34
C MET A 1 69.22 17.97 2.87
N SER A 2 68.66 17.54 1.74
CA SER A 2 67.41 18.11 1.21
C SER A 2 66.24 17.43 1.89
N ALA A 3 65.34 18.23 2.47
CA ALA A 3 64.09 17.75 3.03
C ALA A 3 63.23 17.06 1.96
N PRO A 4 62.56 15.95 2.26
CA PRO A 4 61.65 15.32 1.32
C PRO A 4 60.42 16.22 1.09
N PRO A 5 59.85 16.25 -0.12
CA PRO A 5 58.65 17.03 -0.39
C PRO A 5 57.48 16.43 0.39
N ALA A 6 56.75 17.29 1.10
CA ALA A 6 55.48 16.93 1.70
C ALA A 6 54.50 16.55 0.59
N LEU A 7 54.07 15.28 0.57
CA LEU A 7 52.92 14.83 -0.20
C LEU A 7 51.70 15.60 0.31
N GLN A 8 51.31 16.65 -0.41
CA GLN A 8 49.99 17.26 -0.25
C GLN A 8 48.97 16.21 -0.69
N VAL A 9 48.35 15.54 0.28
CA VAL A 9 47.12 14.79 0.05
C VAL A 9 46.07 15.84 -0.27
N THR A 10 45.81 16.07 -1.55
CA THR A 10 44.66 16.84 -1.99
C THR A 10 43.44 16.02 -1.63
N VAL A 11 42.77 16.36 -0.53
CA VAL A 11 41.43 15.88 -0.24
C VAL A 11 40.55 16.40 -1.39
N SER A 12 40.17 15.51 -2.29
CA SER A 12 39.26 15.84 -3.38
C SER A 12 37.93 16.22 -2.74
N ASP A 13 37.40 17.42 -3.04
CA ASP A 13 36.05 17.81 -2.59
C ASP A 13 35.03 16.88 -3.27
N PRO A 14 34.38 15.95 -2.55
CA PRO A 14 33.49 14.97 -3.17
C PRO A 14 32.23 15.64 -3.76
N PHE A 15 31.96 16.90 -3.40
CA PHE A 15 30.84 17.68 -3.94
C PHE A 15 31.24 18.56 -5.13
N ALA A 16 32.51 18.57 -5.55
CA ALA A 16 32.95 19.33 -6.72
C ALA A 16 32.13 19.03 -7.99
N PRO A 17 31.75 17.76 -8.30
CA PRO A 17 30.88 17.47 -9.44
C PRO A 17 29.46 18.06 -9.33
N GLY A 18 28.99 18.41 -8.13
CA GLY A 18 27.72 19.08 -7.92
C GLY A 18 27.79 20.60 -8.08
N ARG A 19 28.99 21.21 -8.01
CA ARG A 19 29.16 22.66 -8.15
C ARG A 19 28.92 23.12 -9.58
N GLU A 20 29.44 22.42 -10.57
CA GLU A 20 29.26 22.76 -11.99
C GLU A 20 27.78 22.77 -12.41
N PRO A 21 26.96 21.73 -12.15
CA PRO A 21 25.52 21.76 -12.41
C PRO A 21 24.76 22.87 -11.67
N PHE A 22 25.22 23.25 -10.47
CA PHE A 22 24.62 24.34 -9.72
C PHE A 22 24.89 25.70 -10.37
N GLU A 23 26.14 25.96 -10.73
CA GLU A 23 26.52 27.19 -11.45
C GLU A 23 25.87 27.25 -12.83
N ASP A 24 25.77 26.14 -13.55
CA ASP A 24 25.05 26.05 -14.83
C ASP A 24 23.57 26.38 -14.68
N LEU A 25 22.95 25.95 -13.57
CA LEU A 25 21.55 26.26 -13.26
C LEU A 25 21.39 27.76 -12.96
N LEU A 26 22.31 28.38 -12.20
CA LEU A 26 22.30 29.83 -11.97
C LEU A 26 22.49 30.62 -13.27
N ALA A 27 23.44 30.20 -14.12
CA ALA A 27 23.69 30.80 -15.42
C ALA A 27 22.46 30.69 -16.33
N HIS A 28 21.77 29.54 -16.31
CA HIS A 28 20.52 29.37 -17.04
C HIS A 28 19.43 30.32 -16.54
N LEU A 29 19.21 30.43 -15.24
CA LEU A 29 18.22 31.34 -14.66
C LEU A 29 18.49 32.81 -15.00
N GLY A 30 19.76 33.19 -15.15
CA GLY A 30 20.17 34.53 -15.59
C GLY A 30 20.10 34.76 -17.10
N SER A 31 19.82 33.73 -17.91
CA SER A 31 19.87 33.82 -19.38
C SER A 31 18.66 34.52 -20.00
N GLU A 32 18.82 35.09 -21.19
CA GLU A 32 17.72 35.64 -21.98
C GLU A 32 16.65 34.57 -22.31
N THR A 33 17.07 33.31 -22.48
CA THR A 33 16.16 32.19 -22.68
C THR A 33 15.22 32.01 -21.51
N ALA A 34 15.74 32.03 -20.27
CA ALA A 34 14.94 31.93 -19.05
C ALA A 34 13.99 33.13 -18.87
N GLN A 35 14.41 34.34 -19.24
CA GLN A 35 13.57 35.54 -19.16
C GLN A 35 12.33 35.47 -20.06
N GLY A 36 12.41 34.75 -21.18
CA GLY A 36 11.29 34.55 -22.09
C GLY A 36 10.34 33.41 -21.72
N MET A 37 10.63 32.63 -20.67
CA MET A 37 9.81 31.49 -20.27
C MET A 37 8.55 31.93 -19.52
N SER A 38 7.46 31.19 -19.72
CA SER A 38 6.31 31.32 -18.84
C SER A 38 6.64 30.76 -17.45
N HIS A 39 5.86 31.16 -16.44
CA HIS A 39 5.96 30.61 -15.08
C HIS A 39 5.99 29.07 -15.08
N SER A 40 5.05 28.43 -15.79
CA SER A 40 4.93 26.97 -15.83
C SER A 40 6.08 26.28 -16.57
N ASP A 41 6.67 26.94 -17.57
CA ASP A 41 7.82 26.38 -18.30
C ASP A 41 9.08 26.45 -17.44
N MET A 42 9.26 27.55 -16.70
CA MET A 42 10.34 27.70 -15.73
C MET A 42 10.27 26.64 -14.61
N GLU A 43 9.08 26.37 -14.06
CA GLU A 43 8.90 25.31 -13.05
C GLU A 43 9.34 23.93 -13.58
N ARG A 44 8.97 23.61 -14.82
CA ARG A 44 9.28 22.31 -15.44
C ARG A 44 10.77 22.17 -15.75
N ASP A 45 11.37 23.20 -16.33
CA ASP A 45 12.79 23.20 -16.68
C ASP A 45 13.67 23.13 -15.42
N LEU A 46 13.36 23.96 -14.42
CA LEU A 46 14.08 23.96 -13.14
C LEU A 46 13.97 22.61 -12.43
N GLY A 47 12.77 22.02 -12.44
CA GLY A 47 12.55 20.68 -11.90
C GLY A 47 13.40 19.62 -12.58
N GLN A 48 13.53 19.66 -13.91
CA GLN A 48 14.36 18.73 -14.67
C GLN A 48 15.85 18.92 -14.41
N ARG A 49 16.35 20.17 -14.45
CA ARG A 49 17.78 20.47 -14.20
C ARG A 49 18.18 20.17 -12.76
N GLY A 50 17.30 20.49 -11.80
CA GLY A 50 17.53 20.24 -10.37
C GLY A 50 17.72 18.76 -10.04
N GLN A 51 17.14 17.83 -10.82
CA GLN A 51 17.34 16.39 -10.59
C GLN A 51 18.80 15.97 -10.74
N GLU A 52 19.51 16.46 -11.75
CA GLU A 52 20.91 16.12 -11.97
C GLU A 52 21.80 16.69 -10.86
N LEU A 53 21.54 17.92 -10.43
CA LEU A 53 22.22 18.52 -9.27
C LEU A 53 22.04 17.65 -8.02
N LEU A 54 20.80 17.26 -7.69
CA LEU A 54 20.52 16.41 -6.54
C LEU A 54 21.20 15.05 -6.65
N ARG A 55 21.27 14.47 -7.86
CA ARG A 55 21.96 13.21 -8.13
C ARG A 55 23.47 13.32 -7.86
N GLN A 56 24.11 14.39 -8.31
CA GLN A 56 25.55 14.64 -8.11
C GLN A 56 25.88 14.91 -6.64
N LEU A 57 25.05 15.68 -5.94
CA LEU A 57 25.20 15.89 -4.49
C LEU A 57 25.05 14.58 -3.71
N TYR A 58 24.10 13.73 -4.10
CA TYR A 58 23.94 12.41 -3.49
C TYR A 58 25.11 11.46 -3.80
N GLN A 59 25.66 11.50 -5.02
CA GLN A 59 26.87 10.78 -5.39
C GLN A 59 28.07 11.23 -4.53
N GLY A 60 28.28 12.54 -4.37
CA GLY A 60 29.34 13.08 -3.52
C GLY A 60 29.21 12.65 -2.06
N TRP A 61 27.99 12.62 -1.53
CA TRP A 61 27.76 12.09 -0.18
C TRP A 61 28.14 10.60 -0.08
N LEU A 62 27.80 9.77 -1.07
CA LEU A 62 28.19 8.35 -1.10
C LEU A 62 29.71 8.17 -1.21
N ASP A 63 30.38 8.97 -2.03
CA ASP A 63 31.84 8.95 -2.15
C ASP A 63 32.51 9.33 -0.82
N GLN A 64 31.99 10.35 -0.13
CA GLN A 64 32.44 10.71 1.21
C GLN A 64 32.22 9.57 2.23
N GLN A 65 31.08 8.87 2.16
CA GLN A 65 30.83 7.71 3.02
C GLN A 65 31.86 6.60 2.77
N ALA A 66 32.18 6.32 1.50
CA ALA A 66 33.18 5.33 1.12
C ALA A 66 34.59 5.69 1.60
N GLU A 67 34.99 6.96 1.50
CA GLU A 67 36.29 7.44 1.99
C GLU A 67 36.40 7.42 3.52
N SER A 68 35.28 7.56 4.23
CA SER A 68 35.22 7.47 5.69
C SER A 68 35.12 6.04 6.24
N GLU A 69 35.10 5.03 5.36
CA GLU A 69 35.04 3.62 5.77
C GLU A 69 36.29 3.30 6.62
N THR A 70 36.06 2.97 7.89
CA THR A 70 37.16 2.66 8.82
C THR A 70 37.61 1.22 8.63
N ASP A 71 38.92 1.04 8.59
CA ASP A 71 39.52 -0.28 8.43
C ASP A 71 39.20 -1.16 9.65
N THR A 72 38.37 -2.17 9.45
CA THR A 72 37.82 -3.00 10.54
C THR A 72 38.07 -4.48 10.26
N GLU A 73 38.23 -5.27 11.31
CA GLU A 73 38.22 -6.73 11.19
C GLU A 73 36.79 -7.20 10.89
N VAL A 74 36.61 -7.84 9.74
CA VAL A 74 35.30 -8.30 9.29
C VAL A 74 35.21 -9.81 9.43
N VAL A 75 34.19 -10.25 10.16
CA VAL A 75 33.88 -11.65 10.43
C VAL A 75 32.46 -11.94 9.95
N ASP A 76 32.25 -13.09 9.31
CA ASP A 76 30.91 -13.54 8.93
C ASP A 76 30.11 -14.08 10.13
N ALA A 77 28.82 -14.39 9.91
CA ALA A 77 27.94 -14.91 10.95
C ALA A 77 28.42 -16.27 11.52
N GLU A 78 29.23 -17.00 10.76
CA GLU A 78 29.83 -18.28 11.15
C GLU A 78 31.17 -18.12 11.89
N GLY A 79 31.64 -16.89 12.14
CA GLY A 79 32.89 -16.63 12.85
C GLY A 79 34.15 -16.70 11.97
N THR A 80 34.00 -16.72 10.64
CA THR A 80 35.12 -16.77 9.70
C THR A 80 35.56 -15.36 9.30
N GLU A 81 36.83 -15.06 9.51
CA GLU A 81 37.45 -13.78 9.14
C GLU A 81 37.49 -13.55 7.62
N ARG A 82 37.52 -12.27 7.24
CA ARG A 82 37.64 -11.79 5.85
C ARG A 82 38.81 -10.81 5.70
N PRO A 83 40.06 -11.31 5.63
CA PRO A 83 41.24 -10.46 5.70
C PRO A 83 41.60 -9.76 4.38
N ARG A 84 41.13 -10.25 3.22
CA ARG A 84 41.53 -9.72 1.91
C ARG A 84 40.64 -8.53 1.53
N LYS A 85 41.22 -7.34 1.35
CA LYS A 85 40.50 -6.12 0.98
C LYS A 85 40.65 -5.81 -0.50
N ARG A 86 39.56 -5.41 -1.15
CA ARG A 86 39.53 -4.96 -2.55
C ARG A 86 38.50 -3.85 -2.71
N GLU A 87 38.79 -2.88 -3.56
CA GLU A 87 37.79 -1.89 -3.95
C GLU A 87 36.72 -2.56 -4.81
N HIS A 88 35.47 -2.41 -4.37
CA HIS A 88 34.30 -2.88 -5.08
C HIS A 88 33.38 -1.69 -5.33
N ASP A 89 32.53 -1.82 -6.34
CA ASP A 89 31.45 -0.87 -6.54
C ASP A 89 30.19 -1.55 -7.07
N ARG A 90 29.09 -0.82 -7.03
CA ARG A 90 27.83 -1.22 -7.66
C ARG A 90 27.01 -0.01 -8.09
N ALA A 91 26.14 -0.22 -9.06
CA ALA A 91 25.08 0.73 -9.37
C ALA A 91 23.92 0.63 -8.37
N LEU A 92 23.37 1.78 -8.01
CA LEU A 92 22.14 1.92 -7.24
C LEU A 92 21.23 2.92 -7.97
N GLN A 93 20.02 2.51 -8.32
CA GLN A 93 18.97 3.39 -8.82
C GLN A 93 18.18 3.98 -7.66
N THR A 94 18.14 5.31 -7.61
CA THR A 94 17.51 6.08 -6.54
C THR A 94 16.45 7.01 -7.09
N VAL A 95 15.74 7.72 -6.20
CA VAL A 95 14.80 8.77 -6.61
C VAL A 95 15.45 9.93 -7.36
N PHE A 96 16.78 10.11 -7.23
CA PHE A 96 17.55 11.12 -7.96
C PHE A 96 18.15 10.57 -9.26
N GLY A 97 18.02 9.26 -9.52
CA GLY A 97 18.62 8.58 -10.64
C GLY A 97 19.72 7.60 -10.24
N THR A 98 20.50 7.16 -11.23
CA THR A 98 21.54 6.13 -11.04
C THR A 98 22.78 6.76 -10.42
N VAL A 99 23.25 6.16 -9.33
CA VAL A 99 24.50 6.50 -8.64
C VAL A 99 25.37 5.25 -8.49
N ARG A 100 26.65 5.46 -8.19
CA ARG A 100 27.63 4.40 -7.97
C ARG A 100 28.05 4.40 -6.50
N VAL A 101 27.83 3.28 -5.84
CA VAL A 101 28.27 3.05 -4.46
C VAL A 101 29.64 2.40 -4.53
N LYS A 102 30.69 3.14 -4.16
CA LYS A 102 32.03 2.59 -3.90
C LYS A 102 32.09 2.05 -2.49
N ARG A 103 32.82 0.96 -2.27
CA ARG A 103 32.87 0.25 -0.98
C ARG A 103 34.02 -0.73 -0.93
N THR A 104 34.50 -1.03 0.26
CA THR A 104 35.51 -2.06 0.46
C THR A 104 34.88 -3.44 0.52
N GLY A 105 35.36 -4.36 -0.33
CA GLY A 105 35.01 -5.78 -0.30
C GLY A 105 36.00 -6.57 0.56
N TYR A 106 35.51 -7.16 1.64
CA TYR A 106 36.27 -8.01 2.55
C TYR A 106 36.06 -9.49 2.20
N GLY A 107 37.07 -10.13 1.63
CA GLY A 107 37.00 -11.50 1.10
C GLY A 107 37.90 -12.52 1.80
N ALA A 108 37.58 -13.79 1.56
CA ALA A 108 38.41 -14.95 1.89
C ALA A 108 38.31 -15.98 0.76
N GLU A 109 39.21 -16.96 0.72
CA GLU A 109 39.22 -17.98 -0.33
C GLU A 109 37.95 -18.82 -0.33
N GLY A 110 37.32 -18.98 -1.51
CA GLY A 110 36.06 -19.73 -1.64
C GLY A 110 34.85 -19.08 -0.96
N LYS A 111 34.95 -17.84 -0.49
CA LYS A 111 33.87 -17.13 0.22
C LYS A 111 33.49 -15.84 -0.49
N ALA A 112 32.19 -15.49 -0.43
CA ALA A 112 31.70 -14.20 -0.89
C ALA A 112 32.31 -13.05 -0.05
N SER A 113 32.51 -11.91 -0.70
CA SER A 113 32.98 -10.71 -0.03
C SER A 113 31.87 -10.07 0.79
N LEU A 114 32.21 -9.56 1.97
CA LEU A 114 31.33 -8.76 2.81
C LEU A 114 31.58 -7.27 2.59
N HIS A 115 30.54 -6.46 2.76
CA HIS A 115 30.54 -5.02 2.53
C HIS A 115 29.96 -4.31 3.75
N PRO A 116 30.77 -3.97 4.77
CA PRO A 116 30.28 -3.32 5.99
C PRO A 116 29.50 -2.04 5.72
N LEU A 117 29.94 -1.25 4.73
CA LEU A 117 29.25 -0.03 4.32
C LEU A 117 27.79 -0.27 3.87
N ASP A 118 27.49 -1.41 3.23
CA ASP A 118 26.12 -1.75 2.84
C ASP A 118 25.22 -1.89 4.08
N GLY A 119 25.71 -2.54 5.13
CA GLY A 119 24.99 -2.70 6.39
C GLY A 119 24.82 -1.39 7.14
N GLN A 120 25.88 -0.57 7.19
CA GLN A 120 25.84 0.75 7.84
C GLN A 120 24.82 1.68 7.19
N LEU A 121 24.79 1.71 5.86
CA LEU A 121 23.86 2.54 5.09
C LEU A 121 22.49 1.88 4.90
N ASN A 122 22.32 0.64 5.38
CA ASN A 122 21.13 -0.20 5.15
C ASN A 122 20.75 -0.21 3.66
N LEU A 123 21.73 -0.52 2.80
CA LEU A 123 21.54 -0.62 1.37
C LEU A 123 20.80 -1.92 1.01
N PRO A 124 19.95 -1.88 -0.02
CA PRO A 124 19.33 -3.09 -0.50
C PRO A 124 20.31 -3.99 -1.26
N ASP A 125 20.03 -5.29 -1.26
CA ASP A 125 20.75 -6.28 -2.07
C ASP A 125 20.60 -6.01 -3.57
N GLU A 126 19.43 -5.50 -4.01
CA GLU A 126 19.13 -5.24 -5.43
C GLU A 126 19.38 -3.78 -5.85
N VAL A 127 19.26 -3.49 -7.15
CA VAL A 127 19.64 -2.19 -7.74
C VAL A 127 18.76 -1.02 -7.27
N TYR A 128 17.52 -1.25 -6.83
CA TYR A 128 16.59 -0.16 -6.49
C TYR A 128 16.66 0.22 -5.00
N SER A 129 16.88 1.49 -4.68
CA SER A 129 16.94 1.99 -3.30
C SER A 129 15.60 1.86 -2.55
N HIS A 130 15.63 1.77 -1.21
CA HIS A 130 14.41 1.62 -0.41
C HIS A 130 13.40 2.75 -0.61
N GLN A 131 13.85 4.00 -0.79
CA GLN A 131 12.95 5.12 -1.08
C GLN A 131 12.27 5.00 -2.45
N LEU A 132 12.98 4.48 -3.45
CA LEU A 132 12.40 4.23 -4.75
C LEU A 132 11.39 3.07 -4.70
N ARG A 133 11.70 1.99 -3.97
CA ARG A 133 10.74 0.88 -3.72
C ARG A 133 9.47 1.36 -3.05
N ARG A 134 9.61 2.22 -2.04
CA ARG A 134 8.47 2.82 -1.33
C ARG A 134 7.57 3.58 -2.30
N ARG A 135 8.14 4.47 -3.15
CA ARG A 135 7.35 5.21 -4.14
C ARG A 135 6.66 4.29 -5.14
N VAL A 136 7.34 3.25 -5.61
CA VAL A 136 6.75 2.24 -6.51
C VAL A 136 5.55 1.55 -5.85
N ALA A 137 5.67 1.14 -4.59
CA ALA A 137 4.57 0.51 -3.85
C ALA A 137 3.40 1.48 -3.61
N GLU A 138 3.68 2.74 -3.27
CA GLU A 138 2.66 3.78 -3.09
C GLU A 138 1.89 4.05 -4.40
N GLU A 139 2.58 4.19 -5.53
CA GLU A 139 1.92 4.44 -6.82
C GLU A 139 1.16 3.23 -7.35
N ALA A 140 1.74 2.04 -7.31
CA ALA A 140 1.07 0.81 -7.75
C ALA A 140 -0.16 0.45 -6.89
N SER A 141 -0.29 1.01 -5.69
CA SER A 141 -1.49 0.83 -4.85
C SER A 141 -2.68 1.69 -5.29
N LYS A 142 -2.43 2.76 -6.06
CA LYS A 142 -3.44 3.75 -6.48
C LYS A 142 -3.89 3.54 -7.92
N SER A 143 -3.00 3.05 -8.78
CA SER A 143 -3.15 3.07 -10.23
C SER A 143 -2.64 1.78 -10.88
N SER A 144 -2.75 1.68 -12.20
CA SER A 144 -2.19 0.55 -12.95
C SER A 144 -0.66 0.54 -12.92
N PHE A 145 -0.04 -0.62 -13.18
CA PHE A 145 1.42 -0.70 -13.27
C PHE A 145 2.01 0.19 -14.37
N ASP A 146 1.29 0.38 -15.49
CA ASP A 146 1.74 1.27 -16.56
C ASP A 146 1.75 2.73 -16.10
N GLU A 147 0.70 3.18 -15.40
CA GLU A 147 0.65 4.51 -14.81
C GLU A 147 1.69 4.70 -13.70
N ALA A 148 1.98 3.67 -12.91
CA ALA A 148 3.03 3.71 -11.91
C ALA A 148 4.42 3.87 -12.55
N VAL A 149 4.70 3.17 -13.66
CA VAL A 149 5.94 3.33 -14.43
C VAL A 149 6.08 4.77 -14.93
N GLU A 150 5.04 5.32 -15.56
CA GLU A 150 5.08 6.69 -16.09
C GLU A 150 5.22 7.72 -14.96
N THR A 151 4.54 7.52 -13.84
CA THR A 151 4.61 8.41 -12.68
C THR A 151 6.01 8.42 -12.07
N ILE A 152 6.64 7.26 -11.89
CA ILE A 152 8.01 7.16 -11.38
C ILE A 152 8.99 7.84 -12.33
N LYS A 153 8.85 7.61 -13.64
CA LYS A 153 9.68 8.25 -14.66
C LYS A 153 9.51 9.77 -14.69
N GLN A 154 8.30 10.27 -14.45
CA GLN A 154 7.99 11.70 -14.50
C GLN A 154 8.49 12.47 -13.26
N TYR A 155 8.38 11.87 -12.07
CA TYR A 155 8.63 12.58 -10.81
C TYR A 155 9.91 12.13 -10.09
N THR A 156 10.70 11.26 -10.69
CA THR A 156 12.00 10.82 -10.15
C THR A 156 13.02 10.71 -11.27
N GLY A 157 14.31 10.69 -10.92
CA GLY A 157 15.39 10.41 -11.88
C GLY A 157 15.51 8.93 -12.27
N ALA A 158 14.62 8.06 -11.80
CA ALA A 158 14.66 6.62 -12.06
C ALA A 158 13.79 6.22 -13.26
N ALA A 159 14.29 5.27 -14.04
CA ALA A 159 13.52 4.58 -15.07
C ALA A 159 13.46 3.08 -14.74
N ILE A 160 12.27 2.60 -14.38
CA ILE A 160 12.03 1.22 -13.96
C ILE A 160 11.12 0.56 -15.00
N PRO A 161 11.54 -0.52 -15.67
CA PRO A 161 10.65 -1.25 -16.55
C PRO A 161 9.53 -1.93 -15.75
N LYS A 162 8.38 -2.13 -16.40
CA LYS A 162 7.15 -2.66 -15.77
C LYS A 162 7.37 -3.95 -14.98
N ARG A 163 8.15 -4.88 -15.52
CA ARG A 163 8.43 -6.17 -14.84
C ARG A 163 9.09 -5.96 -13.47
N GLN A 164 10.05 -5.05 -13.38
CA GLN A 164 10.72 -4.75 -12.13
C GLN A 164 9.79 -4.00 -11.17
N VAL A 165 8.89 -3.15 -11.67
CA VAL A 165 7.81 -2.57 -10.84
C VAL A 165 6.96 -3.68 -10.20
N GLU A 166 6.53 -4.68 -10.98
CA GLU A 166 5.77 -5.82 -10.46
C GLU A 166 6.55 -6.60 -9.38
N GLU A 167 7.83 -6.89 -9.62
CA GLU A 167 8.71 -7.58 -8.66
C GLU A 167 8.94 -6.76 -7.39
N LEU A 168 9.04 -5.43 -7.50
CA LEU A 168 9.16 -4.53 -6.36
C LEU A 168 7.89 -4.53 -5.50
N VAL A 169 6.72 -4.54 -6.13
CA VAL A 169 5.43 -4.60 -5.42
C VAL A 169 5.24 -5.94 -4.73
N GLN A 170 5.60 -7.05 -5.37
CA GLN A 170 5.59 -8.37 -4.72
C GLN A 170 6.48 -8.39 -3.47
N ARG A 171 7.69 -7.84 -3.57
CA ARG A 171 8.63 -7.73 -2.44
C ARG A 171 8.10 -6.84 -1.33
N ALA A 172 7.43 -5.74 -1.66
CA ALA A 172 6.80 -4.85 -0.68
C ALA A 172 5.61 -5.50 0.06
N ALA A 173 5.05 -6.59 -0.47
CA ALA A 173 3.93 -7.31 0.13
C ALA A 173 4.34 -8.62 0.83
N GLN A 174 5.64 -8.95 0.91
CA GLN A 174 6.12 -10.25 1.40
C GLN A 174 5.80 -10.52 2.88
N ASP A 175 5.67 -9.47 3.67
CA ASP A 175 5.45 -9.49 5.11
C ASP A 175 4.02 -9.07 5.49
N PHE A 176 3.07 -9.13 4.54
CA PHE A 176 1.67 -8.72 4.74
C PHE A 176 1.05 -9.35 6.01
N ASP A 177 1.11 -10.67 6.15
CA ASP A 177 0.55 -11.36 7.31
C ASP A 177 1.28 -11.00 8.61
N ALA A 178 2.62 -10.90 8.56
CA ALA A 178 3.44 -10.52 9.71
C ALA A 178 3.12 -9.10 10.19
N PHE A 179 2.90 -8.16 9.27
CA PHE A 179 2.48 -6.79 9.57
C PHE A 179 1.15 -6.76 10.33
N TYR A 180 0.14 -7.50 9.87
CA TYR A 180 -1.14 -7.59 10.59
C TYR A 180 -0.99 -8.31 11.93
N GLN A 181 -0.15 -9.34 12.05
CA GLN A 181 0.11 -10.00 13.33
C GLN A 181 0.78 -9.07 14.35
N THR A 182 1.80 -8.30 13.93
CA THR A 182 2.47 -7.31 14.78
C THR A 182 1.48 -6.26 15.28
N ARG A 183 0.69 -5.69 14.36
CA ARG A 183 -0.41 -4.77 14.73
C ARG A 183 -1.37 -5.39 15.74
N ARG A 184 -1.62 -6.72 15.69
CA ARG A 184 -2.55 -7.42 16.60
C ARG A 184 -2.00 -7.47 18.02
N ARG A 185 -0.69 -7.71 18.12
CA ARG A 185 0.05 -7.71 19.39
C ARG A 185 0.14 -6.31 19.98
N GLU A 186 0.51 -5.31 19.18
CA GLU A 186 0.56 -3.90 19.62
C GLU A 186 -0.79 -3.40 20.13
N ALA A 187 -1.86 -3.71 19.40
CA ALA A 187 -3.21 -3.30 19.78
C ALA A 187 -3.71 -4.01 21.06
N ALA A 188 -3.10 -5.11 21.50
CA ALA A 188 -3.50 -5.86 22.68
C ALA A 188 -3.49 -5.03 23.97
N GLY A 189 -2.63 -4.02 24.07
CA GLY A 189 -2.54 -3.11 25.21
C GLY A 189 -3.61 -2.01 25.25
N VAL A 190 -4.37 -1.79 24.16
CA VAL A 190 -5.27 -0.62 23.99
C VAL A 190 -6.73 -1.03 23.74
N ARG A 191 -7.07 -2.32 23.90
CA ARG A 191 -8.31 -2.93 23.35
C ARG A 191 -9.63 -2.46 23.95
N GLN A 192 -9.64 -1.82 25.12
CA GLN A 192 -10.89 -1.44 25.79
C GLN A 192 -11.39 -0.08 25.30
N GLY A 193 -11.97 -0.07 24.09
CA GLY A 193 -12.80 1.06 23.70
C GLY A 193 -13.99 1.21 24.65
N ARG A 194 -14.36 2.45 24.95
CA ARG A 194 -15.42 2.82 25.90
C ARG A 194 -16.81 2.60 25.32
N GLY A 195 -16.94 2.52 24.01
CA GLY A 195 -18.20 2.24 23.34
C GLY A 195 -18.83 0.91 23.79
N SER A 196 -20.13 0.91 24.06
CA SER A 196 -20.88 -0.28 24.48
C SER A 196 -21.21 -1.23 23.31
N LEU A 197 -21.12 -0.77 22.06
CA LEU A 197 -21.32 -1.60 20.88
C LEU A 197 -19.99 -2.17 20.41
N LEU A 198 -19.93 -3.48 20.17
CA LEU A 198 -18.87 -4.14 19.43
C LEU A 198 -19.41 -4.52 18.05
N VAL A 199 -18.86 -3.93 17.01
CA VAL A 199 -19.36 -4.06 15.65
C VAL A 199 -18.37 -4.84 14.79
N VAL A 200 -18.88 -5.86 14.11
CA VAL A 200 -18.20 -6.60 13.04
C VAL A 200 -18.85 -6.21 11.71
N THR A 201 -18.09 -5.60 10.80
CA THR A 201 -18.59 -5.27 9.46
C THR A 201 -17.91 -6.13 8.42
N VAL A 202 -18.66 -6.61 7.44
CA VAL A 202 -18.13 -7.49 6.40
C VAL A 202 -18.62 -7.03 5.05
N ASP A 203 -17.69 -6.91 4.11
CA ASP A 203 -17.98 -6.66 2.71
C ASP A 203 -17.15 -7.61 1.84
N ALA A 204 -17.63 -7.90 0.64
CA ALA A 204 -16.91 -8.75 -0.29
C ALA A 204 -17.06 -8.31 -1.74
N LYS A 205 -15.92 -8.21 -2.44
CA LYS A 205 -15.87 -7.88 -3.87
C LYS A 205 -15.33 -9.05 -4.68
N GLY A 206 -16.05 -9.39 -5.75
CA GLY A 206 -15.55 -10.38 -6.72
C GLY A 206 -14.51 -9.77 -7.66
N VAL A 207 -13.24 -10.15 -7.47
CA VAL A 207 -12.08 -9.78 -8.28
C VAL A 207 -11.88 -10.81 -9.40
N VAL A 208 -11.77 -10.36 -10.64
CA VAL A 208 -11.45 -11.23 -11.78
C VAL A 208 -9.99 -11.66 -11.67
N VAL A 209 -9.73 -12.96 -11.79
CA VAL A 209 -8.37 -13.52 -11.75
C VAL A 209 -8.14 -14.45 -12.93
N LEU A 210 -6.87 -14.72 -13.24
CA LEU A 210 -6.52 -15.72 -14.24
C LEU A 210 -7.04 -17.10 -13.82
N GLN A 211 -7.31 -17.95 -14.80
CA GLN A 211 -7.87 -19.27 -14.55
C GLN A 211 -6.98 -20.13 -13.64
N GLN A 212 -5.66 -19.99 -13.79
CA GLN A 212 -4.65 -20.67 -12.95
C GLN A 212 -4.65 -20.19 -11.49
N ASP A 213 -5.25 -19.04 -11.19
CA ASP A 213 -5.30 -18.48 -9.84
C ASP A 213 -6.66 -18.68 -9.18
N LEU A 214 -7.63 -19.30 -9.89
CA LEU A 214 -8.92 -19.68 -9.33
C LEU A 214 -8.76 -20.78 -8.28
N ARG A 215 -9.66 -20.76 -7.28
CA ARG A 215 -9.81 -21.87 -6.32
C ARG A 215 -10.11 -23.18 -7.08
N PRO A 216 -9.62 -24.35 -6.62
CA PRO A 216 -9.70 -25.60 -7.35
C PRO A 216 -11.09 -25.94 -7.89
N ALA A 217 -12.14 -25.85 -7.06
CA ALA A 217 -13.51 -26.13 -7.47
C ALA A 217 -14.02 -25.16 -8.56
N THR A 218 -13.70 -23.87 -8.45
CA THR A 218 -14.06 -22.86 -9.46
C THR A 218 -13.26 -23.04 -10.74
N ARG A 219 -11.99 -23.45 -10.64
CA ARG A 219 -11.11 -23.77 -11.77
C ARG A 219 -11.64 -24.95 -12.57
N GLN A 220 -12.02 -26.04 -11.89
CA GLN A 220 -12.63 -27.21 -12.54
C GLN A 220 -13.92 -26.82 -13.28
N LYS A 221 -14.79 -26.03 -12.64
CA LYS A 221 -16.01 -25.50 -13.30
C LYS A 221 -15.70 -24.60 -14.50
N ALA A 222 -14.62 -23.82 -14.44
CA ALA A 222 -14.18 -22.99 -15.57
C ALA A 222 -13.66 -23.85 -16.73
N GLN A 223 -12.89 -24.91 -16.44
CA GLN A 223 -12.37 -25.85 -17.43
C GLN A 223 -13.48 -26.68 -18.11
N GLN A 224 -14.54 -27.00 -17.37
CA GLN A 224 -15.69 -27.74 -17.89
C GLN A 224 -16.68 -26.86 -18.66
N GLN A 225 -16.61 -25.54 -18.51
CA GLN A 225 -17.51 -24.64 -19.22
C GLN A 225 -17.11 -24.57 -20.70
N ARG A 226 -18.03 -24.95 -21.58
CA ARG A 226 -17.94 -24.69 -23.01
C ARG A 226 -18.75 -23.44 -23.34
N PRO A 227 -18.20 -22.47 -24.09
CA PRO A 227 -18.95 -21.32 -24.54
C PRO A 227 -20.12 -21.78 -25.40
N LYS A 228 -21.31 -21.21 -25.17
CA LYS A 228 -22.52 -21.61 -25.90
C LYS A 228 -22.53 -21.12 -27.34
N LEU A 229 -21.83 -20.03 -27.60
CA LEU A 229 -21.65 -19.42 -28.92
C LEU A 229 -20.16 -19.05 -29.08
N THR A 230 -19.67 -19.10 -30.31
CA THR A 230 -18.26 -18.82 -30.64
C THR A 230 -17.93 -17.32 -30.74
N THR A 231 -18.89 -16.50 -31.17
CA THR A 231 -18.64 -15.07 -31.48
C THR A 231 -19.07 -14.09 -30.39
N ARG A 232 -19.94 -14.50 -29.46
CA ARG A 232 -20.42 -13.64 -28.38
C ARG A 232 -20.89 -14.43 -27.16
N LEU A 233 -20.95 -13.78 -26.01
CA LEU A 233 -21.54 -14.34 -24.81
C LEU A 233 -23.07 -14.36 -24.91
N THR A 234 -23.68 -15.42 -24.42
CA THR A 234 -25.13 -15.47 -24.22
C THR A 234 -25.55 -14.59 -23.04
N LYS A 235 -26.83 -14.18 -22.97
CA LYS A 235 -27.34 -13.34 -21.88
C LYS A 235 -27.07 -14.02 -20.52
N GLY A 236 -26.33 -13.34 -19.65
CA GLY A 236 -25.94 -13.84 -18.32
C GLY A 236 -24.69 -14.73 -18.30
N GLU A 237 -24.10 -15.05 -19.45
CA GLU A 237 -22.83 -15.78 -19.54
C GLU A 237 -21.67 -14.86 -19.16
N LYS A 238 -20.90 -15.28 -18.15
CA LYS A 238 -19.73 -14.52 -17.68
C LYS A 238 -18.46 -15.15 -18.24
N PRO A 239 -17.64 -14.37 -18.99
CA PRO A 239 -16.44 -14.90 -19.62
C PRO A 239 -15.40 -15.27 -18.55
N ASN A 240 -15.29 -14.40 -17.54
CA ASN A 240 -14.26 -14.49 -16.52
C ASN A 240 -14.86 -14.97 -15.19
N ARG A 241 -14.05 -15.69 -14.42
CA ARG A 241 -14.38 -16.12 -13.06
C ARG A 241 -13.70 -15.21 -12.04
N LYS A 242 -14.34 -15.13 -10.88
CA LYS A 242 -13.95 -14.22 -9.81
C LYS A 242 -13.55 -14.98 -8.56
N ARG A 243 -12.62 -14.41 -7.81
CA ARG A 243 -12.38 -14.72 -6.40
C ARG A 243 -13.00 -13.62 -5.55
N MET A 244 -13.61 -14.00 -4.44
CA MET A 244 -14.14 -13.03 -3.49
C MET A 244 -13.00 -12.52 -2.62
N ALA A 245 -12.63 -11.25 -2.80
CA ALA A 245 -11.89 -10.51 -1.80
C ALA A 245 -12.87 -10.18 -0.68
N THR A 246 -12.54 -10.57 0.56
CA THR A 246 -13.37 -10.30 1.74
C THR A 246 -12.66 -9.30 2.61
N ILE A 247 -13.38 -8.28 3.07
CA ILE A 247 -12.90 -7.27 4.00
C ILE A 247 -13.73 -7.40 5.26
N THR A 248 -13.06 -7.45 6.40
CA THR A 248 -13.69 -7.42 7.71
C THR A 248 -13.17 -6.22 8.48
N ALA A 249 -14.04 -5.55 9.23
CA ALA A 249 -13.62 -4.59 10.23
C ALA A 249 -14.25 -4.88 11.59
N VAL A 250 -13.47 -4.68 12.65
CA VAL A 250 -13.91 -4.87 14.04
C VAL A 250 -13.59 -3.60 14.82
N TYR A 251 -14.59 -3.03 15.47
CA TYR A 251 -14.43 -1.80 16.23
C TYR A 251 -15.46 -1.69 17.34
N THR A 252 -15.17 -0.84 18.32
CA THR A 252 -16.13 -0.44 19.34
C THR A 252 -16.65 0.95 19.03
N VAL A 253 -17.90 1.25 19.35
CA VAL A 253 -18.47 2.58 19.13
C VAL A 253 -19.58 2.85 20.15
N ALA A 254 -19.74 4.12 20.53
CA ALA A 254 -20.88 4.52 21.36
C ALA A 254 -22.18 4.47 20.54
N PRO A 255 -23.34 4.14 21.15
CA PRO A 255 -24.62 4.22 20.48
C PRO A 255 -24.91 5.62 19.95
N HIS A 256 -25.42 5.71 18.73
CA HIS A 256 -25.91 6.96 18.14
C HIS A 256 -27.42 6.87 17.95
N VAL A 257 -28.16 7.27 18.98
CA VAL A 257 -29.62 7.20 19.02
C VAL A 257 -30.20 8.23 18.05
N ARG A 258 -31.01 7.75 17.09
CA ARG A 258 -31.64 8.56 16.04
C ARG A 258 -33.09 8.12 15.82
N THR A 259 -33.94 9.03 15.36
CA THR A 259 -35.28 8.70 14.84
C THR A 259 -35.20 8.23 13.39
N PRO A 260 -36.20 7.51 12.86
CA PRO A 260 -36.26 7.15 11.46
C PRO A 260 -36.10 8.35 10.52
N GLU A 261 -36.76 9.47 10.83
CA GLU A 261 -36.71 10.70 10.03
C GLU A 261 -35.30 11.29 9.98
N GLN A 262 -34.56 11.21 11.08
CA GLN A 262 -33.16 11.64 11.12
C GLN A 262 -32.26 10.73 10.26
N VAL A 263 -32.54 9.43 10.22
CA VAL A 263 -31.81 8.47 9.37
C VAL A 263 -32.15 8.70 7.88
N PHE A 264 -33.42 8.91 7.54
CA PHE A 264 -33.84 9.23 6.18
C PHE A 264 -33.27 10.58 5.72
N GLY A 265 -33.33 11.62 6.54
CA GLY A 265 -32.72 12.91 6.23
C GLY A 265 -31.20 12.83 6.03
N ASP A 266 -30.50 11.95 6.75
CA ASP A 266 -29.08 11.64 6.50
C ASP A 266 -28.86 11.00 5.11
N LEU A 267 -29.71 10.05 4.72
CA LEU A 267 -29.61 9.31 3.46
C LEU A 267 -29.98 10.19 2.24
N ALA A 268 -31.05 10.98 2.36
CA ALA A 268 -31.54 11.92 1.36
C ALA A 268 -30.70 13.20 1.25
N ARG A 269 -29.62 13.33 2.04
CA ARG A 269 -28.72 14.50 2.09
C ARG A 269 -29.46 15.83 2.30
N GLN A 270 -30.56 15.80 3.04
CA GLN A 270 -31.35 16.99 3.32
C GLN A 270 -30.54 17.98 4.18
N PRO A 271 -30.70 19.30 3.95
CA PRO A 271 -30.01 20.32 4.74
C PRO A 271 -30.30 20.14 6.23
N ILE A 272 -29.24 20.24 7.02
CA ILE A 272 -29.23 19.91 8.45
C ILE A 272 -30.01 20.97 9.21
N CYS A 273 -31.01 20.57 10.00
CA CYS A 273 -31.53 21.39 11.10
C CYS A 273 -30.55 21.31 12.29
N ASP A 274 -30.18 22.47 12.84
CA ASP A 274 -29.01 22.78 13.71
C ASP A 274 -28.84 22.00 15.03
N GLN A 275 -29.55 20.89 15.27
CA GLN A 275 -29.56 20.18 16.57
C GLN A 275 -29.05 18.73 16.51
N ARG A 276 -28.15 18.36 15.58
CA ARG A 276 -27.61 16.99 15.56
C ARG A 276 -26.55 16.79 16.64
N LEU A 277 -26.76 15.77 17.47
CA LEU A 277 -25.70 15.23 18.34
C LEU A 277 -24.49 14.80 17.49
N PRO A 278 -23.25 15.03 17.96
CA PRO A 278 -22.06 14.63 17.22
C PRO A 278 -22.05 13.12 17.00
N ARG A 279 -21.78 12.69 15.76
CA ARG A 279 -21.69 11.26 15.41
C ARG A 279 -20.50 10.63 16.14
N PRO A 280 -20.70 9.54 16.92
CA PRO A 280 -19.61 8.87 17.60
C PRO A 280 -18.66 8.23 16.57
N ARG A 281 -17.35 8.30 16.86
CA ARG A 281 -16.31 7.75 16.00
C ARG A 281 -15.99 6.30 16.41
N PRO A 282 -15.78 5.38 15.47
CA PRO A 282 -15.26 4.06 15.77
C PRO A 282 -13.93 4.13 16.52
N GLU A 283 -13.82 3.37 17.60
CA GLU A 283 -12.64 3.26 18.44
C GLU A 283 -11.86 1.98 18.11
N ALA A 284 -10.52 2.11 18.11
CA ALA A 284 -9.59 1.02 17.85
C ALA A 284 -9.96 0.18 16.60
N LYS A 285 -10.45 0.81 15.52
CA LYS A 285 -10.93 0.08 14.34
C LYS A 285 -9.83 -0.75 13.71
N ARG A 286 -10.08 -2.05 13.65
CA ARG A 286 -9.27 -3.04 12.93
C ARG A 286 -9.88 -3.24 11.56
N VAL A 287 -9.06 -3.25 10.51
CA VAL A 287 -9.49 -3.70 9.17
C VAL A 287 -8.55 -4.82 8.75
N ALA A 288 -9.11 -5.87 8.17
CA ALA A 288 -8.37 -6.95 7.52
C ALA A 288 -9.03 -7.24 6.17
N ALA A 289 -8.21 -7.58 5.17
CA ALA A 289 -8.68 -7.87 3.83
C ALA A 289 -7.89 -9.05 3.26
N SER A 290 -8.58 -9.98 2.61
CA SER A 290 -7.91 -11.13 1.99
C SER A 290 -8.63 -11.58 0.72
N LEU A 291 -7.83 -11.88 -0.29
CA LEU A 291 -8.25 -12.61 -1.50
C LEU A 291 -7.94 -14.11 -1.39
N VAL A 292 -7.03 -14.48 -0.49
CA VAL A 292 -6.50 -15.85 -0.29
C VAL A 292 -7.39 -16.62 0.66
N GLN A 293 -7.61 -16.07 1.85
CA GLN A 293 -8.46 -16.65 2.87
C GLN A 293 -9.91 -16.71 2.36
N THR A 294 -10.62 -17.71 2.85
CA THR A 294 -12.06 -17.87 2.62
C THR A 294 -12.83 -16.84 3.45
N PRO A 295 -14.07 -16.51 3.05
CA PRO A 295 -14.93 -15.65 3.87
C PRO A 295 -15.14 -16.19 5.29
N GLU A 296 -15.15 -17.51 5.47
CA GLU A 296 -15.29 -18.16 6.77
C GLU A 296 -14.06 -17.91 7.67
N GLU A 297 -12.84 -18.09 7.14
CA GLU A 297 -11.60 -17.80 7.88
C GLU A 297 -11.50 -16.33 8.29
N MET A 298 -11.82 -15.40 7.36
CA MET A 298 -11.83 -13.97 7.65
C MET A 298 -12.83 -13.61 8.75
N LEU A 299 -14.03 -14.20 8.70
CA LEU A 299 -15.04 -14.02 9.73
C LEU A 299 -14.62 -14.62 11.08
N GLU A 300 -14.01 -15.80 11.09
CA GLU A 300 -13.49 -16.42 12.32
C GLU A 300 -12.44 -15.52 12.98
N GLU A 301 -11.52 -14.93 12.21
CA GLU A 301 -10.55 -13.96 12.71
C GLU A 301 -11.21 -12.69 13.27
N ALA A 302 -12.24 -12.18 12.60
CA ALA A 302 -13.00 -11.03 13.07
C ALA A 302 -13.74 -11.31 14.39
N PHE A 303 -14.31 -12.52 14.54
CA PHE A 303 -14.91 -12.97 15.79
C PHE A 303 -13.88 -13.10 16.90
N GLN A 304 -12.71 -13.68 16.60
CA GLN A 304 -11.63 -13.78 17.58
C GLN A 304 -11.14 -12.40 18.03
N GLU A 305 -10.95 -11.46 17.11
CA GLU A 305 -10.62 -10.07 17.44
C GLU A 305 -11.69 -9.42 18.31
N GLY A 306 -12.98 -9.70 18.05
CA GLY A 306 -14.07 -9.23 18.89
C GLY A 306 -14.04 -9.84 20.30
N MET A 307 -13.83 -11.15 20.43
CA MET A 307 -13.75 -11.84 21.71
C MET A 307 -12.54 -11.36 22.54
N ASP A 308 -11.42 -11.10 21.86
CA ASP A 308 -10.22 -10.53 22.48
C ASP A 308 -10.45 -9.11 23.03
N ARG A 309 -11.45 -8.37 22.51
CA ARG A 309 -11.84 -7.01 22.94
C ARG A 309 -12.92 -7.00 24.01
N ASP A 310 -13.76 -8.02 24.02
CA ASP A 310 -14.87 -8.19 24.97
C ASP A 310 -14.77 -9.52 25.72
N PRO A 311 -13.67 -9.77 26.47
CA PRO A 311 -13.45 -11.05 27.15
C PRO A 311 -14.51 -11.31 28.24
N GLN A 312 -15.10 -10.24 28.80
CA GLN A 312 -16.14 -10.31 29.83
C GLN A 312 -17.56 -10.35 29.24
N ARG A 313 -17.72 -10.28 27.91
CA ARG A 313 -19.02 -10.35 27.21
C ARG A 313 -20.02 -9.29 27.68
N GLN A 314 -19.55 -8.06 27.86
CA GLN A 314 -20.35 -6.94 28.35
C GLN A 314 -20.85 -6.04 27.23
N LYS A 315 -20.28 -6.16 26.03
CA LYS A 315 -20.66 -5.31 24.89
C LYS A 315 -21.82 -5.94 24.12
N THR A 316 -22.62 -5.09 23.49
CA THR A 316 -23.64 -5.55 22.55
C THR A 316 -22.98 -5.82 21.20
N TRP A 317 -23.06 -7.06 20.73
CA TRP A 317 -22.47 -7.48 19.47
C TRP A 317 -23.43 -7.21 18.31
N ALA A 318 -22.94 -6.48 17.31
CA ALA A 318 -23.65 -6.22 16.07
C ALA A 318 -22.81 -6.61 14.84
N ALA A 319 -23.45 -7.22 13.84
CA ALA A 319 -22.84 -7.44 12.53
C ALA A 319 -23.54 -6.58 11.47
N VAL A 320 -22.80 -5.76 10.73
CA VAL A 320 -23.34 -4.97 9.59
C VAL A 320 -22.89 -5.60 8.29
N VAL A 321 -23.85 -6.00 7.44
CA VAL A 321 -23.59 -6.75 6.20
C VAL A 321 -24.54 -6.36 5.06
N ASP A 322 -24.14 -6.66 3.84
CA ASP A 322 -24.88 -6.41 2.59
C ASP A 322 -26.12 -7.33 2.39
N GLY A 323 -26.28 -8.36 3.22
CA GLY A 323 -27.36 -9.34 3.13
C GLY A 323 -27.05 -10.57 2.29
N ASN A 324 -25.79 -10.82 1.93
CA ASN A 324 -25.41 -12.04 1.24
C ASN A 324 -25.72 -13.32 2.05
N ASP A 325 -26.47 -14.25 1.46
CA ASP A 325 -26.89 -15.50 2.13
C ASP A 325 -25.74 -16.34 2.72
N THR A 326 -24.59 -16.36 2.05
CA THR A 326 -23.42 -17.11 2.54
C THR A 326 -22.83 -16.41 3.76
N GLN A 327 -22.70 -15.08 3.73
CA GLN A 327 -22.25 -14.31 4.89
C GLN A 327 -23.21 -14.46 6.07
N LEU A 328 -24.52 -14.33 5.85
CA LEU A 328 -25.54 -14.50 6.89
C LEU A 328 -25.47 -15.89 7.54
N ARG A 329 -25.28 -16.93 6.74
CA ARG A 329 -25.15 -18.31 7.23
C ARG A 329 -23.88 -18.50 8.07
N LEU A 330 -22.76 -17.94 7.62
CA LEU A 330 -21.49 -17.99 8.34
C LEU A 330 -21.54 -17.20 9.65
N LEU A 331 -22.10 -16.00 9.66
CA LEU A 331 -22.31 -15.20 10.88
C LEU A 331 -23.15 -15.96 11.91
N LYS A 332 -24.28 -16.55 11.50
CA LYS A 332 -25.13 -17.36 12.39
C LYS A 332 -24.40 -18.59 12.91
N LYS A 333 -23.63 -19.27 12.05
CA LYS A 333 -22.81 -20.44 12.43
C LYS A 333 -21.77 -20.05 13.49
N LEU A 334 -21.04 -18.97 13.27
CA LEU A 334 -19.98 -18.51 14.17
C LEU A 334 -20.52 -17.94 15.48
N ALA A 335 -21.60 -17.17 15.43
CA ALA A 335 -22.31 -16.70 16.61
C ALA A 335 -22.75 -17.88 17.50
N LYS A 336 -23.33 -18.93 16.90
CA LYS A 336 -23.69 -20.16 17.62
C LYS A 336 -22.46 -20.89 18.18
N LYS A 337 -21.41 -21.05 17.36
CA LYS A 337 -20.15 -21.72 17.74
C LYS A 337 -19.52 -21.09 18.98
N HIS A 338 -19.47 -19.75 19.02
CA HIS A 338 -18.84 -18.97 20.07
C HIS A 338 -19.80 -18.52 21.19
N GLN A 339 -21.08 -18.91 21.09
CA GLN A 339 -22.16 -18.57 22.02
C GLN A 339 -22.31 -17.04 22.19
N ILE A 340 -22.22 -16.31 21.09
CA ILE A 340 -22.34 -14.85 21.05
C ILE A 340 -23.76 -14.48 20.63
N GLU A 341 -24.41 -13.64 21.41
CA GLU A 341 -25.67 -13.01 21.02
C GLU A 341 -25.39 -11.91 19.99
N LEU A 342 -25.51 -12.25 18.72
CA LEU A 342 -25.20 -11.36 17.61
C LEU A 342 -26.46 -10.76 17.00
N THR A 343 -26.57 -9.44 17.03
CA THR A 343 -27.59 -8.71 16.26
C THR A 343 -27.09 -8.48 14.84
N ILE A 344 -27.79 -9.00 13.84
CA ILE A 344 -27.43 -8.78 12.43
C ILE A 344 -28.23 -7.59 11.90
N VAL A 345 -27.52 -6.60 11.38
CA VAL A 345 -28.06 -5.38 10.78
C VAL A 345 -27.73 -5.40 9.28
N LEU A 346 -28.75 -5.24 8.45
CA LEU A 346 -28.55 -5.10 7.01
C LEU A 346 -28.15 -3.66 6.68
N ASP A 347 -27.14 -3.52 5.83
CA ASP A 347 -26.71 -2.23 5.34
C ASP A 347 -27.77 -1.64 4.40
N VAL A 348 -28.42 -0.58 4.85
CA VAL A 348 -29.48 0.11 4.10
C VAL A 348 -28.97 0.63 2.75
N ILE A 349 -27.69 0.96 2.60
CA ILE A 349 -27.14 1.43 1.32
C ILE A 349 -27.25 0.33 0.25
N HIS A 350 -27.00 -0.92 0.62
CA HIS A 350 -27.16 -2.06 -0.28
C HIS A 350 -28.64 -2.36 -0.57
N VAL A 351 -29.52 -2.14 0.41
CA VAL A 351 -30.97 -2.31 0.23
C VAL A 351 -31.53 -1.26 -0.72
N LEU A 352 -31.07 -0.01 -0.63
CA LEU A 352 -31.54 1.08 -1.48
C LEU A 352 -31.37 0.76 -2.98
N ASP A 353 -30.30 0.10 -3.40
CA ASP A 353 -30.13 -0.34 -4.79
C ASP A 353 -31.28 -1.25 -5.29
N TYR A 354 -31.86 -2.06 -4.40
CA TYR A 354 -33.05 -2.87 -4.73
C TYR A 354 -34.33 -2.04 -4.71
N VAL A 355 -34.43 -1.07 -3.80
CA VAL A 355 -35.57 -0.16 -3.74
C VAL A 355 -35.62 0.70 -5.00
N TRP A 356 -34.51 1.28 -5.44
CA TRP A 356 -34.40 2.00 -6.72
C TRP A 356 -34.87 1.13 -7.89
N LYS A 357 -34.41 -0.12 -7.98
CA LYS A 357 -34.87 -1.09 -9.01
C LYS A 357 -36.38 -1.33 -8.98
N ALA A 358 -36.97 -1.41 -7.80
CA ALA A 358 -38.41 -1.57 -7.65
C ALA A 358 -39.17 -0.29 -8.03
N GLY A 359 -38.63 0.88 -7.71
CA GLY A 359 -39.23 2.18 -8.02
C GLY A 359 -39.41 2.42 -9.52
N HIS A 360 -38.52 1.87 -10.36
CA HIS A 360 -38.66 1.91 -11.82
C HIS A 360 -39.94 1.20 -12.35
N ALA A 361 -40.64 0.42 -11.52
CA ALA A 361 -41.94 -0.11 -11.89
C ALA A 361 -43.07 0.93 -11.81
N PHE A 362 -42.87 2.02 -11.07
CA PHE A 362 -43.87 3.06 -10.79
C PHE A 362 -43.53 4.40 -11.44
N HIS A 363 -42.24 4.69 -11.63
CA HIS A 363 -41.75 5.99 -12.07
C HIS A 363 -40.72 5.83 -13.18
N ALA A 364 -40.60 6.86 -14.04
CA ALA A 364 -39.62 6.88 -15.12
C ALA A 364 -38.19 7.02 -14.60
N ASP A 365 -37.22 6.56 -15.39
CA ASP A 365 -35.80 6.70 -15.10
C ASP A 365 -35.42 8.17 -14.87
N ALA A 366 -34.62 8.41 -13.82
CA ALA A 366 -34.12 9.73 -13.44
C ALA A 366 -35.21 10.79 -13.17
N SER A 367 -36.40 10.37 -12.73
CA SER A 367 -37.47 11.28 -12.32
C SER A 367 -37.37 11.70 -10.84
N GLN A 368 -37.84 12.90 -10.50
CA GLN A 368 -37.89 13.37 -9.11
C GLN A 368 -38.90 12.57 -8.28
N GLU A 369 -39.95 12.06 -8.92
CA GLU A 369 -40.94 11.19 -8.31
C GLU A 369 -40.32 9.86 -7.89
N LEU A 370 -39.42 9.29 -8.70
CA LEU A 370 -38.65 8.12 -8.33
C LEU A 370 -37.74 8.40 -7.13
N GLU A 371 -37.05 9.55 -7.12
CA GLU A 371 -36.19 9.95 -6.01
C GLU A 371 -36.99 10.08 -4.70
N HIS A 372 -38.08 10.85 -4.70
CA HIS A 372 -38.94 11.02 -3.52
C HIS A 372 -39.63 9.73 -3.07
N TRP A 373 -39.87 8.78 -3.98
CA TRP A 373 -40.43 7.49 -3.61
C TRP A 373 -39.39 6.61 -2.89
N VAL A 374 -38.11 6.74 -3.25
CA VAL A 374 -37.02 5.96 -2.65
C VAL A 374 -36.47 6.62 -1.38
N LEU A 375 -36.33 7.96 -1.34
CA LEU A 375 -35.65 8.72 -0.28
C LEU A 375 -36.29 10.07 0.07
#